data_AF-A0A7S0J9T9-F1
#
_entry.id   AF-A0A7S0J9T9-F1
#
_cell.length_a   1.000
_cell.length_b   1.000
_cell.length_c   1.000
_cell.angle_alpha   90.00
_cell.angle_beta   90.00
_cell.angle_gamma   90.00
#
_symmetry.space_group_name_H-M   'P 1'
#
loop_
_entity.id
_entity.type
_entity.pdbx_description
1 polymer ?
#
loop_
_entity_poly.entity_id
_entity_poly.type
_entity_poly.pdbx_seq_one_letter_code
_entity_poly.pdbx_strand_id
1 'polypeptide(L)'
;SRETLMSLLREIVFVEPTLVGLLGGCALHAACWLAIHNWEWGGMKHIKHAVQKYLPYKTIQRNFDGDPAVELFGMEKDPGLVYVWNAGVILHHTIGGVLCLAGWYFGQPWLFRHGILTEVAGLDVLDLFYRVPLCFLAPPGPYPTSTLIKEGGKFAPYFYLQFFHHSVGMSVGFVSILYFAHLPDHQWFGFILMGGPFLAIAPGMLANLVPPEYYKVHVLDKFIQWAFFAVHQRAYYFFPATYALVKNVIAQPIPNAAKVATCYAAVAMTLFNLIVLLACTDALRLALMGDKGSANAPTDTDCSHSHLRPRFSRRSSSIAASTMATIFLQLRSMDLGSTARTAVLAHKWVAKVKVKQNPVKEA
;
A
#
# COMPACT_ATOMS: atom_id res chain seq x y z
N SER A 1 21.73 33.46 16.62
CA SER A 1 21.09 34.78 16.46
C SER A 1 19.73 34.61 15.79
N ARG A 2 18.93 35.67 15.63
CA ARG A 2 17.67 35.64 14.84
C ARG A 2 17.91 35.12 13.42
N GLU A 3 19.03 35.51 12.81
CA GLU A 3 19.42 35.07 11.47
C GLU A 3 19.67 33.57 11.39
N THR A 4 20.38 32.99 12.37
CA THR A 4 20.57 31.53 12.46
C THR A 4 19.24 30.80 12.51
N LEU A 5 18.30 31.26 13.35
CA LEU A 5 16.98 30.64 13.46
C LEU A 5 16.21 30.70 12.13
N MET A 6 16.21 31.85 11.46
CA MET A 6 15.55 32.00 10.16
C MET A 6 16.18 31.11 9.07
N SER A 7 17.51 30.93 9.09
CA SER A 7 18.20 30.01 8.19
C SER A 7 17.77 28.57 8.42
N LEU A 8 17.74 28.12 9.67
CA LEU A 8 17.32 26.76 10.02
C LEU A 8 15.85 26.52 9.63
N LEU A 9 14.95 27.46 9.95
CA LEU A 9 13.55 27.35 9.56
C LEU A 9 13.38 27.29 8.05
N ARG A 10 14.19 28.05 7.30
CA ARG A 10 14.19 28.02 5.84
C ARG A 10 14.60 26.65 5.32
N GLU A 11 15.68 26.06 5.84
CA GLU A 11 16.11 24.72 5.45
C GLU A 11 15.02 23.67 5.69
N ILE A 12 14.29 23.79 6.80
CA ILE A 12 13.18 22.88 7.15
C ILE A 12 12.00 23.07 6.20
N VAL A 13 11.55 24.31 6.00
CA VAL A 13 10.38 24.64 5.17
C VAL A 13 10.63 24.31 3.70
N PHE A 14 11.85 24.44 3.21
CA PHE A 14 12.20 24.06 1.84
C PHE A 14 12.78 22.65 1.71
N VAL A 15 12.79 21.88 2.81
CA VAL A 15 13.37 20.53 2.85
C VAL A 15 14.69 20.49 2.08
N GLU A 16 15.60 21.37 2.44
CA GLU A 16 16.90 21.41 1.80
C GLU A 16 17.57 20.05 1.99
N PRO A 17 18.43 19.59 1.04
CA PRO A 17 19.10 18.29 1.12
C PRO A 17 20.23 18.32 2.17
N THR A 18 19.96 18.89 3.33
CA THR A 18 20.80 18.95 4.52
C THR A 18 20.18 18.07 5.61
N LEU A 19 20.97 17.73 6.62
CA LEU A 19 20.46 16.97 7.76
C LEU A 19 19.34 17.73 8.48
N VAL A 20 19.48 19.04 8.63
CA VAL A 20 18.49 19.90 9.28
C VAL A 20 17.20 19.95 8.47
N GLY A 21 17.31 20.22 7.16
CA GLY A 21 16.15 20.29 6.27
C GLY A 21 15.39 18.97 6.22
N LEU A 22 16.10 17.84 6.13
CA LEU A 22 15.49 16.52 6.11
C LEU A 22 14.84 16.16 7.46
N LEU A 23 15.57 16.22 8.58
CA LEU A 23 15.03 15.83 9.88
C LEU A 23 13.90 16.75 10.35
N GLY A 24 14.06 18.07 10.16
CA GLY A 24 13.00 19.01 10.50
C GLY A 24 11.79 18.88 9.58
N GLY A 25 11.99 18.65 8.28
CA GLY A 25 10.91 18.35 7.34
C GLY A 25 10.18 17.07 7.70
N CYS A 26 10.91 16.01 8.06
CA CYS A 26 10.34 14.77 8.58
C CYS A 26 9.50 15.01 9.83
N ALA A 27 10.02 15.76 10.81
CA ALA A 27 9.30 16.05 12.04
C ALA A 27 8.01 16.84 11.78
N LEU A 28 8.04 17.81 10.86
CA LEU A 28 6.86 18.58 10.46
C LEU A 28 5.79 17.68 9.83
N HIS A 29 6.19 16.81 8.90
CA HIS A 29 5.28 15.85 8.27
C HIS A 29 4.73 14.85 9.27
N ALA A 30 5.57 14.25 10.12
CA ALA A 30 5.14 13.33 11.16
C ALA A 30 4.14 14.00 12.13
N ALA A 31 4.37 15.24 12.56
CA ALA A 31 3.44 15.97 13.42
C ALA A 31 2.11 16.28 12.73
N CYS A 32 2.16 16.74 11.48
CA CYS A 32 0.97 17.03 10.67
C CYS A 32 0.11 15.76 10.48
N TRP A 33 0.75 14.68 10.03
CA TRP A 33 0.08 13.41 9.78
C TRP A 33 -0.34 12.71 11.07
N LEU A 34 0.31 12.96 12.21
CA LEU A 34 -0.21 12.54 13.50
C LEU A 34 -1.56 13.19 13.79
N ALA A 35 -1.70 14.49 13.57
CA ALA A 35 -2.96 15.18 13.75
C ALA A 35 -4.03 14.74 12.73
N ILE A 36 -3.67 14.55 11.46
CA ILE A 36 -4.62 14.14 10.42
C ILE A 36 -5.12 12.72 10.67
N HIS A 37 -4.24 11.78 10.97
CA HIS A 37 -4.59 10.35 11.07
C HIS A 37 -4.99 9.88 12.47
N ASN A 38 -5.08 10.77 13.46
CA ASN A 38 -5.55 10.39 14.78
C ASN A 38 -7.07 10.13 14.77
N TRP A 39 -7.47 8.96 15.29
CA TRP A 39 -8.86 8.48 15.28
C TRP A 39 -9.71 8.94 16.47
N GLU A 40 -9.10 9.55 17.49
CA GLU A 40 -9.76 9.97 18.74
C GLU A 40 -10.02 11.47 18.81
N TRP A 41 -9.10 12.27 18.26
CA TRP A 41 -9.17 13.73 18.27
C TRP A 41 -8.76 14.37 16.94
N GLY A 42 -8.23 13.58 16.00
CA GLY A 42 -7.70 14.08 14.73
C GLY A 42 -8.65 14.05 13.55
N GLY A 43 -8.07 14.23 12.36
CA GLY A 43 -8.81 14.24 11.09
C GLY A 43 -9.61 12.96 10.83
N MET A 44 -9.10 11.79 11.20
CA MET A 44 -9.79 10.52 10.97
C MET A 44 -11.08 10.38 11.78
N LYS A 45 -11.17 10.99 12.96
CA LYS A 45 -12.43 11.09 13.69
C LYS A 45 -13.48 11.86 12.90
N HIS A 46 -13.08 12.98 12.31
CA HIS A 46 -13.98 13.80 11.50
C HIS A 46 -14.35 13.13 10.18
N ILE A 47 -13.41 12.46 9.52
CA ILE A 47 -13.68 11.66 8.31
C ILE A 47 -14.64 10.52 8.64
N LYS A 48 -14.41 9.77 9.73
CA LYS A 48 -15.32 8.72 10.21
C LYS A 48 -16.73 9.28 10.40
N HIS A 49 -16.86 10.38 11.14
CA HIS A 49 -18.15 11.01 11.40
C HIS A 49 -18.85 11.45 10.10
N ALA A 50 -18.12 12.09 9.18
CA ALA A 50 -18.65 12.54 7.90
C ALA A 50 -19.12 11.37 7.03
N VAL A 51 -18.31 10.30 6.93
CA VAL A 51 -18.67 9.08 6.19
C VAL A 51 -19.91 8.43 6.78
N GLN A 52 -19.99 8.28 8.11
CA GLN A 52 -21.13 7.68 8.78
C GLN A 52 -22.42 8.51 8.65
N LYS A 53 -22.29 9.83 8.58
CA LYS A 53 -23.43 10.76 8.53
C LYS A 53 -23.96 11.00 7.12
N TYR A 54 -23.07 11.15 6.13
CA TYR A 54 -23.43 11.66 4.81
C TYR A 54 -23.38 10.61 3.69
N LEU A 55 -22.71 9.48 3.90
CA LEU A 55 -22.62 8.40 2.91
C LEU A 55 -23.58 7.25 3.29
N PRO A 56 -23.93 6.37 2.33
CA PRO A 56 -24.73 5.17 2.59
C PRO A 56 -23.95 4.14 3.43
N TYR A 57 -23.70 4.44 4.71
CA TYR A 57 -22.78 3.69 5.56
C TYR A 57 -23.21 2.23 5.79
N LYS A 58 -24.51 1.97 5.85
CA LYS A 58 -25.03 0.59 5.91
C LYS A 58 -24.66 -0.22 4.66
N THR A 59 -24.68 0.41 3.48
CA THR A 59 -24.24 -0.23 2.24
C THR A 59 -22.73 -0.49 2.27
N ILE A 60 -21.96 0.51 2.70
CA ILE A 60 -20.51 0.39 2.88
C ILE A 60 -20.19 -0.79 3.82
N GLN A 61 -20.80 -0.85 5.00
CA GLN A 61 -20.62 -1.95 5.96
C GLN A 61 -20.92 -3.31 5.33
N ARG A 62 -22.01 -3.44 4.57
CA ARG A 62 -22.38 -4.69 3.88
C ARG A 62 -21.36 -5.10 2.81
N ASN A 63 -20.71 -4.14 2.16
CA ASN A 63 -19.69 -4.39 1.13
C ASN A 63 -18.35 -4.86 1.74
N PHE A 64 -18.04 -4.47 2.97
CA PHE A 64 -16.86 -4.96 3.71
C PHE A 64 -17.15 -6.16 4.62
N ASP A 65 -18.41 -6.54 4.81
CA ASP A 65 -18.77 -7.70 5.62
C ASP A 65 -18.13 -8.99 5.07
N GLY A 66 -17.32 -9.65 5.91
CA GLY A 66 -16.53 -10.82 5.54
C GLY A 66 -15.28 -10.55 4.70
N ASP A 67 -14.89 -9.28 4.49
CA ASP A 67 -13.60 -8.93 3.86
C ASP A 67 -12.46 -9.37 4.80
N PRO A 68 -11.43 -10.11 4.30
CA PRO A 68 -10.26 -10.48 5.11
C PRO A 68 -9.58 -9.28 5.78
N ALA A 69 -9.69 -8.08 5.20
CA ALA A 69 -9.23 -6.83 5.79
C ALA A 69 -9.89 -6.52 7.14
N VAL A 70 -11.17 -6.88 7.30
CA VAL A 70 -11.92 -6.60 8.53
C VAL A 70 -11.38 -7.43 9.68
N GLU A 71 -11.09 -8.71 9.45
CA GLU A 71 -10.43 -9.57 10.45
C GLU A 71 -8.98 -9.10 10.69
N LEU A 72 -8.24 -8.82 9.62
CA LEU A 72 -6.85 -8.39 9.68
C LEU A 72 -6.69 -7.10 10.51
N PHE A 73 -7.60 -6.15 10.31
CA PHE A 73 -7.63 -4.88 11.03
C PHE A 73 -8.50 -4.92 12.28
N GLY A 74 -9.15 -6.03 12.62
CA GLY A 74 -9.93 -6.05 13.84
C GLY A 74 -11.15 -5.13 13.87
N MET A 75 -11.74 -4.93 12.71
CA MET A 75 -12.87 -4.04 12.49
C MET A 75 -14.18 -4.82 12.44
N GLU A 76 -14.25 -6.04 12.99
CA GLU A 76 -15.40 -6.96 12.84
C GLU A 76 -16.70 -6.36 13.39
N LYS A 77 -16.60 -5.53 14.43
CA LYS A 77 -17.75 -4.82 15.01
C LYS A 77 -18.27 -3.69 14.11
N ASP A 78 -17.43 -3.15 13.24
CA ASP A 78 -17.79 -2.08 12.29
C ASP A 78 -16.96 -2.20 10.99
N PRO A 79 -17.33 -3.13 10.09
CA PRO A 79 -16.60 -3.38 8.84
C PRO A 79 -16.42 -2.14 7.95
N GLY A 80 -17.32 -1.16 8.08
CA GLY A 80 -17.26 0.09 7.34
C GLY A 80 -16.05 0.97 7.70
N LEU A 81 -15.36 0.70 8.80
CA LEU A 81 -14.12 1.40 9.16
C LEU A 81 -12.98 1.15 8.16
N VAL A 82 -13.01 0.04 7.39
CA VAL A 82 -12.05 -0.20 6.30
C VAL A 82 -12.19 0.87 5.20
N TYR A 83 -13.43 1.30 4.91
CA TYR A 83 -13.69 2.41 4.00
C TYR A 83 -13.10 3.72 4.50
N VAL A 84 -13.26 4.00 5.79
CA VAL A 84 -12.73 5.20 6.43
C VAL A 84 -11.20 5.17 6.38
N TRP A 85 -10.58 4.04 6.68
CA TRP A 85 -9.13 3.84 6.56
C TRP A 85 -8.64 4.09 5.12
N ASN A 86 -9.32 3.52 4.12
CA ASN A 86 -9.02 3.78 2.70
C ASN A 86 -9.15 5.26 2.32
N ALA A 87 -10.10 5.99 2.91
CA ALA A 87 -10.23 7.43 2.70
C ALA A 87 -8.98 8.19 3.18
N GLY A 88 -8.42 7.80 4.33
CA GLY A 88 -7.15 8.34 4.83
C GLY A 88 -5.97 8.02 3.91
N VAL A 89 -5.89 6.77 3.42
CA VAL A 89 -4.87 6.34 2.44
C VAL A 89 -4.97 7.15 1.14
N ILE A 90 -6.19 7.36 0.63
CA ILE A 90 -6.42 8.22 -0.54
C ILE A 90 -5.94 9.65 -0.27
N LEU A 91 -6.30 10.23 0.87
CA LEU A 91 -5.94 11.61 1.21
C LEU A 91 -4.41 11.76 1.24
N HIS A 92 -3.73 10.84 1.91
CA HIS A 92 -2.27 10.74 1.99
C HIS A 92 -1.60 10.70 0.64
N HIS A 93 -1.95 9.71 -0.19
CA HIS A 93 -1.35 9.53 -1.50
C HIS A 93 -1.70 10.68 -2.45
N THR A 94 -2.90 11.26 -2.34
CA THR A 94 -3.31 12.41 -3.15
C THR A 94 -2.48 13.64 -2.81
N ILE A 95 -2.35 13.98 -1.52
CA ILE A 95 -1.56 15.14 -1.09
C ILE A 95 -0.10 14.98 -1.52
N GLY A 96 0.49 13.82 -1.23
CA GLY A 96 1.87 13.53 -1.64
C GLY A 96 2.06 13.58 -3.16
N GLY A 97 1.13 12.99 -3.91
CA GLY A 97 1.13 13.00 -5.38
C GLY A 97 1.00 14.39 -5.98
N VAL A 98 0.11 15.23 -5.44
CA VAL A 98 -0.06 16.63 -5.87
C VAL A 98 1.20 17.45 -5.61
N LEU A 99 1.84 17.28 -4.45
CA LEU A 99 3.10 17.96 -4.13
C LEU A 99 4.24 17.51 -5.06
N CYS A 100 4.33 16.21 -5.34
CA CYS A 100 5.26 15.67 -6.32
C CYS A 100 5.02 16.26 -7.73
N LEU A 101 3.76 16.29 -8.16
CA LEU A 101 3.36 16.82 -9.46
C LEU A 101 3.65 18.33 -9.56
N ALA A 102 3.34 19.10 -8.51
CA ALA A 102 3.64 20.53 -8.46
C ALA A 102 5.15 20.77 -8.49
N GLY A 103 5.94 19.97 -7.76
CA GLY A 103 7.40 20.06 -7.79
C GLY A 103 7.98 19.78 -9.16
N TRP A 104 7.46 18.79 -9.89
CA TRP A 104 7.84 18.53 -11.27
C TRP A 104 7.41 19.66 -12.21
N TYR A 105 6.13 20.05 -12.16
CA TYR A 105 5.54 21.04 -13.08
C TYR A 105 6.18 22.43 -12.96
N PHE A 106 6.45 22.87 -11.72
CA PHE A 106 7.05 24.19 -11.46
C PHE A 106 8.59 24.16 -11.39
N GLY A 107 9.21 22.99 -11.59
CA GLY A 107 10.66 22.83 -11.44
C GLY A 107 11.15 23.17 -10.02
N GLN A 108 10.37 22.82 -9.00
CA GLN A 108 10.63 23.11 -7.58
C GLN A 108 10.93 21.79 -6.84
N PRO A 109 12.21 21.38 -6.71
CA PRO A 109 12.57 20.12 -6.07
C PRO A 109 12.09 20.00 -4.61
N TRP A 110 11.99 21.11 -3.88
CA TRP A 110 11.52 21.12 -2.50
C TRP A 110 10.06 20.70 -2.35
N LEU A 111 9.19 21.08 -3.28
CA LEU A 111 7.80 20.61 -3.32
C LEU A 111 7.74 19.11 -3.55
N PHE A 112 8.59 18.60 -4.45
CA PHE A 112 8.71 17.16 -4.68
C PHE A 112 9.17 16.43 -3.42
N ARG A 113 10.16 16.96 -2.69
CA ARG A 113 10.62 16.38 -1.42
C ARG A 113 9.50 16.35 -0.37
N HIS A 114 8.67 17.39 -0.25
CA HIS A 114 7.50 17.33 0.62
C HIS A 114 6.49 16.26 0.20
N GLY A 115 6.32 16.03 -1.10
CA GLY A 115 5.50 14.94 -1.60
C GLY A 115 6.01 13.58 -1.15
N ILE A 116 7.33 13.34 -1.24
CA ILE A 116 7.95 12.10 -0.74
C ILE A 116 7.92 12.02 0.80
N LEU A 117 8.14 13.13 1.51
CA LEU A 117 8.05 13.17 2.97
C LEU A 117 6.65 12.90 3.50
N THR A 118 5.62 13.19 2.70
CA THR A 118 4.24 12.79 3.03
C THR A 118 4.19 11.28 3.22
N GLU A 119 4.71 10.49 2.26
CA GLU A 119 4.84 9.03 2.37
C GLU A 119 5.71 8.61 3.55
N VAL A 120 6.98 9.03 3.49
CA VAL A 120 8.04 8.47 4.32
C VAL A 120 7.94 8.95 5.76
N ALA A 121 7.74 10.24 5.99
CA ALA A 121 7.67 10.77 7.35
C ALA A 121 6.24 10.77 7.89
N GLY A 122 5.26 11.06 7.03
CA GLY A 122 3.86 11.17 7.41
C GLY A 122 3.22 9.84 7.81
N LEU A 123 3.56 8.74 7.12
CA LEU A 123 3.08 7.41 7.47
C LEU A 123 4.19 6.45 7.88
N ASP A 124 5.25 6.24 7.08
CA ASP A 124 6.22 5.18 7.37
C ASP A 124 6.88 5.37 8.76
N VAL A 125 7.51 6.52 8.99
CA VAL A 125 8.14 6.86 10.28
C VAL A 125 7.11 6.89 11.40
N LEU A 126 5.95 7.47 11.15
CA LEU A 126 4.95 7.65 12.19
C LEU A 126 4.31 6.32 12.63
N ASP A 127 4.06 5.40 11.71
CA ASP A 127 3.59 4.05 12.00
C ASP A 127 4.67 3.25 12.73
N LEU A 128 5.92 3.31 12.26
CA LEU A 128 7.05 2.56 12.82
C LEU A 128 7.47 2.99 14.22
N PHE A 129 7.58 4.30 14.46
CA PHE A 129 8.21 4.83 15.68
C PHE A 129 7.23 5.41 16.69
N TYR A 130 5.97 5.64 16.31
CA TYR A 130 4.99 6.22 17.22
C TYR A 130 3.73 5.38 17.32
N ARG A 131 2.93 5.24 16.26
CA ARG A 131 1.58 4.67 16.36
C ARG A 131 1.61 3.20 16.76
N VAL A 132 2.45 2.39 16.12
CA VAL A 132 2.52 0.97 16.48
C VAL A 132 3.13 0.78 17.87
N PRO A 133 4.29 1.35 18.21
CA PRO A 133 4.82 1.27 19.57
C PRO A 133 3.84 1.78 20.64
N LEU A 134 3.15 2.90 20.40
CA LEU A 134 2.18 3.45 21.35
C LEU A 134 0.98 2.52 21.57
N CYS A 135 0.55 1.78 20.55
CA CYS A 135 -0.48 0.75 20.75
C CYS A 135 0.00 -0.41 21.64
N PHE A 136 1.29 -0.75 21.63
CA PHE A 136 1.87 -1.72 22.58
C PHE A 136 1.99 -1.13 23.99
N LEU A 137 2.42 0.13 24.10
CA LEU A 137 2.77 0.77 25.37
C LEU A 137 1.55 1.32 26.15
N ALA A 138 0.53 1.88 25.48
CA ALA A 138 -0.59 2.56 26.11
C ALA A 138 -1.92 2.41 25.32
N PRO A 139 -2.73 1.37 25.58
CA PRO A 139 -4.04 1.20 24.95
C PRO A 139 -5.16 2.03 25.60
N PRO A 140 -6.18 2.44 24.84
CA PRO A 140 -6.27 2.36 23.39
C PRO A 140 -5.29 3.35 22.75
N GLY A 141 -4.41 2.85 21.88
CA GLY A 141 -3.52 3.67 21.06
C GLY A 141 -4.28 4.32 19.90
N PRO A 142 -3.64 5.27 19.18
CA PRO A 142 -4.28 6.14 18.18
C PRO A 142 -4.72 5.43 16.90
N TYR A 143 -4.58 4.10 16.84
CA TYR A 143 -4.93 3.27 15.70
C TYR A 143 -6.24 2.51 16.00
N PRO A 144 -7.11 2.28 15.00
CA PRO A 144 -8.40 1.61 15.20
C PRO A 144 -8.28 0.17 15.74
N THR A 145 -7.07 -0.40 15.75
CA THR A 145 -6.77 -1.79 16.09
C THR A 145 -6.03 -1.96 17.43
N SER A 146 -5.92 -0.88 18.22
CA SER A 146 -5.03 -0.83 19.39
C SER A 146 -5.39 -1.80 20.51
N THR A 147 -6.64 -2.24 20.61
CA THR A 147 -7.07 -3.27 21.57
C THR A 147 -6.60 -4.69 21.18
N LEU A 148 -6.41 -4.98 19.89
CA LEU A 148 -6.08 -6.33 19.39
C LEU A 148 -4.59 -6.63 19.35
N ILE A 149 -3.75 -5.59 19.33
CA ILE A 149 -2.29 -5.73 19.44
C ILE A 149 -1.91 -6.39 20.78
N LYS A 150 -2.68 -6.16 21.86
CA LYS A 150 -2.50 -6.80 23.16
C LYS A 150 -3.06 -8.22 23.27
N GLU A 151 -4.03 -8.62 22.43
CA GLU A 151 -4.64 -9.96 22.46
C GLU A 151 -3.74 -11.06 21.86
N GLY A 152 -2.44 -10.80 21.70
CA GLY A 152 -1.43 -11.86 21.74
C GLY A 152 -1.34 -12.79 20.52
N GLY A 153 -1.45 -12.27 19.29
CA GLY A 153 -0.93 -13.02 18.13
C GLY A 153 -1.63 -12.83 16.78
N LYS A 154 -2.84 -12.27 16.74
CA LYS A 154 -3.56 -12.07 15.46
C LYS A 154 -2.96 -10.96 14.57
N PHE A 155 -2.26 -10.00 15.18
CA PHE A 155 -1.76 -8.78 14.50
C PHE A 155 -0.25 -8.78 14.23
N ALA A 156 0.53 -9.69 14.82
CA ALA A 156 2.00 -9.70 14.69
C ALA A 156 2.49 -9.80 13.23
N PRO A 157 1.86 -10.60 12.36
CA PRO A 157 2.30 -10.70 10.96
C PRO A 157 1.96 -9.47 10.11
N TYR A 158 0.83 -8.82 10.37
CA TYR A 158 0.50 -7.53 9.76
C TYR A 158 1.54 -6.48 10.16
N PHE A 159 1.95 -6.46 11.43
CA PHE A 159 3.01 -5.58 11.90
C PHE A 159 4.33 -5.80 11.13
N TYR A 160 4.77 -7.05 10.95
CA TYR A 160 5.99 -7.33 10.20
C TYR A 160 5.88 -6.91 8.73
N LEU A 161 4.71 -7.09 8.12
CA LEU A 161 4.48 -6.69 6.73
C LEU A 161 4.44 -5.17 6.57
N GLN A 162 3.76 -4.46 7.48
CA GLN A 162 3.74 -3.00 7.52
C GLN A 162 5.15 -2.46 7.76
N PHE A 163 5.90 -3.06 8.68
CA PHE A 163 7.29 -2.71 8.96
C PHE A 163 8.17 -2.90 7.71
N PHE A 164 8.01 -4.03 7.01
CA PHE A 164 8.71 -4.30 5.77
C PHE A 164 8.33 -3.31 4.65
N HIS A 165 7.04 -3.04 4.46
CA HIS A 165 6.57 -2.09 3.45
C HIS A 165 7.12 -0.68 3.69
N HIS A 166 7.05 -0.21 4.93
CA HIS A 166 7.53 1.12 5.33
C HIS A 166 9.07 1.22 5.37
N SER A 167 9.80 0.15 5.71
CA SER A 167 11.26 0.17 5.65
C SER A 167 11.77 0.32 4.22
N VAL A 168 11.05 -0.25 3.26
CA VAL A 168 11.31 -0.10 1.83
C VAL A 168 11.02 1.33 1.36
N GLY A 169 9.90 1.92 1.78
CA GLY A 169 9.54 3.31 1.52
C GLY A 169 10.61 4.29 2.04
N MET A 170 11.04 4.15 3.29
CA MET A 170 12.15 4.92 3.87
C MET A 170 13.46 4.76 3.08
N SER A 171 13.81 3.52 2.70
CA SER A 171 15.08 3.22 2.04
C SER A 171 15.21 3.89 0.67
N VAL A 172 14.13 3.97 -0.11
CA VAL A 172 14.13 4.66 -1.41
C VAL A 172 13.86 6.14 -1.26
N GLY A 173 12.94 6.50 -0.37
CA GLY A 173 12.46 7.87 -0.24
C GLY A 173 13.54 8.81 0.27
N PHE A 174 14.32 8.42 1.30
CA PHE A 174 15.43 9.24 1.78
C PHE A 174 16.54 9.40 0.73
N VAL A 175 16.89 8.32 0.03
CA VAL A 175 17.87 8.37 -1.05
C VAL A 175 17.37 9.28 -2.18
N SER A 176 16.08 9.20 -2.52
CA SER A 176 15.48 10.05 -3.55
C SER A 176 15.48 11.53 -3.15
N ILE A 177 15.11 11.85 -1.91
CA ILE A 177 15.10 13.23 -1.38
C ILE A 177 16.50 13.86 -1.44
N LEU A 178 17.50 13.12 -0.98
CA LEU A 178 18.87 13.62 -0.85
C LEU A 178 19.59 13.77 -2.20
N TYR A 179 19.45 12.79 -3.08
CA TYR A 179 20.31 12.69 -4.26
C TYR A 179 19.59 12.89 -5.59
N PHE A 180 18.28 12.66 -5.66
CA PHE A 180 17.60 12.52 -6.96
C PHE A 180 16.34 13.34 -7.14
N ALA A 181 15.93 14.12 -6.12
CA ALA A 181 14.73 14.96 -6.17
C ALA A 181 14.76 16.03 -7.28
N HIS A 182 15.92 16.29 -7.88
CA HIS A 182 16.10 17.21 -9.00
C HIS A 182 16.12 16.54 -10.37
N LEU A 183 16.14 15.20 -10.44
CA LEU A 183 16.17 14.46 -11.70
C LEU A 183 14.74 14.17 -12.18
N PRO A 184 14.36 14.58 -13.41
CA PRO A 184 13.00 14.41 -13.92
C PRO A 184 12.48 12.96 -13.88
N ASP A 185 13.32 11.97 -14.23
CA ASP A 185 12.94 10.56 -14.21
C ASP A 185 12.57 10.07 -12.80
N HIS A 186 13.26 10.58 -11.78
CA HIS A 186 12.99 10.24 -10.38
C HIS A 186 11.77 10.98 -9.86
N GLN A 187 11.55 12.21 -10.33
CA GLN A 187 10.33 12.95 -10.02
C GLN A 187 9.09 12.25 -10.59
N TRP A 188 9.19 11.75 -11.83
CA TRP A 188 8.13 10.98 -12.46
C TRP A 188 7.87 9.65 -11.74
N PHE A 189 8.93 8.95 -11.33
CA PHE A 189 8.80 7.74 -10.51
C PHE A 189 8.06 8.02 -9.19
N GLY A 190 8.43 9.10 -8.48
CA GLY A 190 7.73 9.51 -7.26
C GLY A 190 6.26 9.83 -7.50
N PHE A 191 5.93 10.52 -8.60
CA PHE A 191 4.53 10.77 -8.97
C PHE A 191 3.77 9.47 -9.23
N ILE A 192 4.34 8.51 -9.95
CA ILE A 192 3.69 7.21 -10.21
C ILE A 192 3.46 6.46 -8.90
N LEU A 193 4.44 6.45 -8.00
CA LEU A 193 4.31 5.76 -6.71
C LEU A 193 3.24 6.40 -5.81
N MET A 194 3.15 7.72 -5.79
CA MET A 194 2.20 8.46 -4.94
C MET A 194 0.81 8.58 -5.57
N GLY A 195 0.70 8.81 -6.88
CA GLY A 195 -0.58 9.00 -7.57
C GLY A 195 -1.26 7.71 -7.99
N GLY A 196 -0.51 6.63 -8.23
CA GLY A 196 -1.10 5.36 -8.67
C GLY A 196 -2.02 4.67 -7.63
N PRO A 197 -1.71 4.69 -6.31
CA PRO A 197 -2.65 4.21 -5.29
C PRO A 197 -3.98 4.96 -5.29
N PHE A 198 -4.00 6.27 -5.57
CA PHE A 198 -5.25 7.02 -5.73
C PHE A 198 -6.11 6.45 -6.86
N LEU A 199 -5.53 6.26 -8.05
CA LEU A 199 -6.24 5.72 -9.21
C LEU A 199 -6.74 4.28 -8.99
N ALA A 200 -6.10 3.54 -8.09
CA ALA A 200 -6.51 2.19 -7.73
C ALA A 200 -7.63 2.16 -6.69
N ILE A 201 -7.53 2.97 -5.64
CA ILE A 201 -8.41 2.90 -4.47
C ILE A 201 -9.67 3.74 -4.67
N ALA A 202 -9.59 4.89 -5.37
CA ALA A 202 -10.72 5.80 -5.56
C ALA A 202 -11.91 5.13 -6.29
N PRO A 203 -11.72 4.38 -7.39
CA PRO A 203 -12.83 3.64 -8.02
C PRO A 203 -13.48 2.64 -7.07
N GLY A 204 -12.68 1.94 -6.26
CA GLY A 204 -13.17 1.00 -5.25
C GLY A 204 -13.97 1.71 -4.16
N MET A 205 -13.57 2.90 -3.74
CA MET A 205 -14.34 3.72 -2.82
C MET A 205 -15.68 4.19 -3.40
N LEU A 206 -15.77 4.42 -4.70
CA LEU A 206 -17.06 4.72 -5.34
C LEU A 206 -17.92 3.45 -5.47
N ALA A 207 -17.34 2.32 -5.87
CA ALA A 207 -18.03 1.05 -5.99
C ALA A 207 -18.65 0.59 -4.65
N ASN A 208 -17.94 0.82 -3.53
CA ASN A 208 -18.42 0.51 -2.18
C ASN A 208 -19.63 1.36 -1.71
N LEU A 209 -20.01 2.42 -2.43
CA LEU A 209 -21.26 3.15 -2.17
C LEU A 209 -22.48 2.44 -2.79
N VAL A 210 -22.24 1.54 -3.74
CA VAL A 210 -23.29 0.83 -4.47
C VAL A 210 -23.59 -0.50 -3.77
N PRO A 211 -24.86 -0.91 -3.65
CA PRO A 211 -25.22 -2.20 -3.05
C PRO A 211 -24.51 -3.40 -3.69
N PRO A 212 -24.19 -4.46 -2.92
CA PRO A 212 -23.44 -5.62 -3.42
C PRO A 212 -24.16 -6.39 -4.54
N GLU A 213 -25.48 -6.21 -4.67
CA GLU A 213 -26.31 -6.84 -5.70
C GLU A 213 -25.97 -6.33 -7.12
N TYR A 214 -25.36 -5.14 -7.24
CA TYR A 214 -24.89 -4.59 -8.52
C TYR A 214 -23.53 -5.17 -8.90
N TYR A 215 -23.47 -6.49 -9.07
CA TYR A 215 -22.21 -7.24 -9.26
C TYR A 215 -21.33 -6.69 -10.40
N LYS A 216 -21.93 -6.15 -11.47
CA LYS A 216 -21.19 -5.57 -12.61
C LYS A 216 -20.33 -4.37 -12.19
N VAL A 217 -20.80 -3.55 -11.24
CA VAL A 217 -20.05 -2.40 -10.71
C VAL A 217 -18.81 -2.89 -9.96
N HIS A 218 -18.98 -3.92 -9.14
CA HIS A 218 -17.90 -4.51 -8.35
C HIS A 218 -16.89 -5.27 -9.23
N VAL A 219 -17.35 -5.95 -10.30
CA VAL A 219 -16.47 -6.56 -11.30
C VAL A 219 -15.68 -5.50 -12.06
N LEU A 220 -16.32 -4.39 -12.45
CA LEU A 220 -15.66 -3.28 -13.13
C LEU A 220 -14.58 -2.65 -12.23
N ASP A 221 -14.86 -2.46 -10.95
CA ASP A 221 -13.85 -2.03 -9.96
C ASP A 221 -12.63 -2.97 -9.97
N LYS A 222 -12.84 -4.29 -9.88
CA LYS A 222 -11.72 -5.26 -9.92
C LYS A 222 -10.93 -5.21 -11.21
N PHE A 223 -11.62 -5.00 -12.33
CA PHE A 223 -10.97 -4.84 -13.61
C PHE A 223 -10.11 -3.56 -13.65
N ILE A 224 -10.64 -2.43 -13.17
CA ILE A 224 -9.91 -1.15 -13.10
C ILE A 224 -8.68 -1.31 -12.20
N GLN A 225 -8.83 -1.90 -11.01
CA GLN A 225 -7.72 -2.17 -10.11
C GLN A 225 -6.66 -3.07 -10.77
N TRP A 226 -7.07 -4.18 -11.39
CA TRP A 226 -6.15 -5.04 -12.10
C TRP A 226 -5.42 -4.32 -13.25
N ALA A 227 -6.15 -3.61 -14.11
CA ALA A 227 -5.59 -2.95 -15.28
C ALA A 227 -4.66 -1.78 -14.91
N PHE A 228 -5.12 -0.85 -14.07
CA PHE A 228 -4.38 0.38 -13.77
C PHE A 228 -3.37 0.20 -12.64
N PHE A 229 -3.73 -0.50 -11.56
CA PHE A 229 -2.81 -0.69 -10.45
C PHE A 229 -1.82 -1.82 -10.75
N ALA A 230 -2.32 -3.03 -11.02
CA ALA A 230 -1.46 -4.20 -11.11
C ALA A 230 -0.65 -4.25 -12.41
N VAL A 231 -1.30 -4.06 -13.56
CA VAL A 231 -0.63 -4.15 -14.86
C VAL A 231 0.10 -2.84 -15.17
N HIS A 232 -0.60 -1.73 -15.21
CA HIS A 232 -0.04 -0.46 -15.68
C HIS A 232 1.00 0.12 -14.71
N GLN A 233 0.62 0.40 -13.47
CA GLN A 233 1.53 1.02 -12.50
C GLN A 233 2.64 0.05 -12.05
N ARG A 234 2.28 -1.20 -11.69
CA ARG A 234 3.18 -2.12 -10.97
C ARG A 234 3.98 -3.05 -11.88
N ALA A 235 3.50 -3.37 -13.08
CA ALA A 235 4.25 -4.20 -14.04
C ALA A 235 4.86 -3.38 -15.18
N TYR A 236 4.09 -2.48 -15.82
CA TYR A 236 4.58 -1.75 -16.99
C TYR A 236 5.49 -0.58 -16.62
N TYR A 237 5.10 0.27 -15.67
CA TYR A 237 5.89 1.45 -15.29
C TYR A 237 6.97 1.18 -14.24
N PHE A 238 6.66 0.39 -13.22
CA PHE A 238 7.55 0.22 -12.08
C PHE A 238 8.90 -0.42 -12.45
N PHE A 239 8.91 -1.49 -13.25
CA PHE A 239 10.14 -2.22 -13.56
C PHE A 239 11.16 -1.38 -14.35
N PRO A 240 10.78 -0.69 -15.46
CA PRO A 240 11.69 0.21 -16.15
C PRO A 240 12.19 1.35 -15.25
N ALA A 241 11.31 1.96 -14.46
CA ALA A 241 11.67 3.07 -13.59
C ALA A 241 12.63 2.63 -12.47
N THR A 242 12.37 1.47 -11.86
CA THR A 242 13.23 0.90 -10.82
C THR A 242 14.60 0.51 -11.38
N TYR A 243 14.63 -0.07 -12.60
CA TYR A 243 15.90 -0.37 -13.28
C TYR A 243 16.71 0.90 -13.56
N ALA A 244 16.07 1.95 -14.10
CA ALA A 244 16.72 3.23 -14.35
C ALA A 244 17.25 3.86 -13.05
N LEU A 245 16.45 3.83 -11.98
CA LEU A 245 16.83 4.33 -10.67
C LEU A 245 18.06 3.58 -10.12
N VAL A 246 18.03 2.24 -10.08
CA VAL A 246 19.15 1.42 -9.61
C VAL A 246 20.41 1.67 -10.45
N LYS A 247 20.28 1.75 -11.78
CA LYS A 247 21.39 2.05 -12.69
C LYS A 247 22.02 3.41 -12.36
N ASN A 248 21.19 4.43 -12.18
CA ASN A 248 21.64 5.79 -11.85
C ASN A 248 22.33 5.82 -10.48
N VAL A 249 21.72 5.22 -9.46
CA VAL A 249 22.27 5.15 -8.09
C VAL A 249 23.64 4.46 -8.06
N ILE A 250 23.79 3.34 -8.77
CA ILE A 250 25.05 2.58 -8.80
C ILE A 250 26.15 3.37 -9.51
N ALA A 251 25.82 4.06 -10.61
CA ALA A 251 26.78 4.81 -11.42
C ALA A 251 27.27 6.11 -10.73
N GLN A 252 26.50 6.66 -9.79
CA GLN A 252 26.83 7.92 -9.12
C GLN A 252 27.83 7.71 -7.97
N PRO A 253 28.67 8.72 -7.66
CA PRO A 253 29.63 8.69 -6.56
C PRO A 253 28.94 8.98 -5.21
N ILE A 254 27.89 8.22 -4.88
CA ILE A 254 27.17 8.32 -3.60
C ILE A 254 27.63 7.23 -2.61
N PRO A 255 27.38 7.38 -1.30
CA PRO A 255 27.79 6.40 -0.30
C PRO A 255 27.27 4.99 -0.56
N ASN A 256 28.10 3.97 -0.31
CA ASN A 256 27.74 2.56 -0.52
C ASN A 256 26.48 2.15 0.26
N ALA A 257 26.26 2.71 1.45
CA ALA A 257 25.04 2.48 2.22
C ALA A 257 23.77 2.86 1.45
N ALA A 258 23.78 3.99 0.71
CA ALA A 258 22.65 4.43 -0.11
C ALA A 258 22.43 3.49 -1.31
N LYS A 259 23.52 2.99 -1.91
CA LYS A 259 23.46 1.98 -2.99
C LYS A 259 22.83 0.68 -2.50
N VAL A 260 23.28 0.17 -1.35
CA VAL A 260 22.75 -1.04 -0.73
C VAL A 260 21.27 -0.88 -0.36
N ALA A 261 20.90 0.25 0.27
CA ALA A 261 19.51 0.55 0.62
C ALA A 261 18.59 0.57 -0.62
N THR A 262 19.07 1.17 -1.71
CA THR A 262 18.33 1.22 -2.97
C THR A 262 18.17 -0.17 -3.59
N CYS A 263 19.23 -0.98 -3.61
CA CYS A 263 19.16 -2.35 -4.13
C CYS A 263 18.21 -3.23 -3.30
N TYR A 264 18.28 -3.14 -1.96
CA TYR A 264 17.35 -3.82 -1.06
C TYR A 264 15.91 -3.46 -1.41
N ALA A 265 15.62 -2.15 -1.52
CA ALA A 265 14.29 -1.69 -1.79
C ALA A 265 13.79 -2.04 -3.20
N ALA A 266 14.67 -2.04 -4.21
CA ALA A 266 14.33 -2.50 -5.55
C ALA A 266 13.88 -3.97 -5.56
N VAL A 267 14.61 -4.85 -4.85
CA VAL A 267 14.26 -6.26 -4.71
C VAL A 267 12.96 -6.42 -3.93
N ALA A 268 12.84 -5.74 -2.79
CA ALA A 268 11.67 -5.81 -1.92
C ALA A 268 10.39 -5.33 -2.62
N MET A 269 10.44 -4.17 -3.29
CA MET A 269 9.32 -3.65 -4.08
C MET A 269 8.99 -4.54 -5.27
N THR A 270 9.99 -5.14 -5.92
CA THR A 270 9.75 -6.10 -7.00
C THR A 270 8.94 -7.30 -6.49
N LEU A 271 9.36 -7.89 -5.36
CA LEU A 271 8.63 -9.00 -4.75
C LEU A 271 7.21 -8.59 -4.34
N PHE A 272 7.07 -7.44 -3.68
CA PHE A 272 5.77 -6.90 -3.32
C PHE A 272 4.85 -6.71 -4.54
N ASN A 273 5.35 -6.09 -5.60
CA ASN A 273 4.59 -5.82 -6.83
C ASN A 273 4.19 -7.10 -7.56
N LEU A 274 5.04 -8.13 -7.55
CA LEU A 274 4.69 -9.45 -8.09
C LEU A 274 3.54 -10.08 -7.30
N ILE A 275 3.54 -9.98 -5.97
CA ILE A 275 2.45 -10.54 -5.18
C ILE A 275 1.16 -9.74 -5.38
N VAL A 276 1.25 -8.41 -5.45
CA VAL A 276 0.11 -7.56 -5.83
C VAL A 276 -0.47 -7.97 -7.18
N LEU A 277 0.38 -8.21 -8.19
CA LEU A 277 -0.07 -8.65 -9.50
C LEU A 277 -0.84 -9.97 -9.44
N LEU A 278 -0.31 -10.96 -8.70
CA LEU A 278 -0.97 -12.25 -8.52
C LEU A 278 -2.30 -12.10 -7.77
N ALA A 279 -2.32 -11.33 -6.69
CA ALA A 279 -3.52 -11.12 -5.88
C ALA A 279 -4.62 -10.39 -6.66
N CYS A 280 -4.28 -9.32 -7.39
CA CYS A 280 -5.24 -8.62 -8.26
C CYS A 280 -5.79 -9.53 -9.36
N THR A 281 -4.93 -10.38 -9.94
CA THR A 281 -5.33 -11.31 -11.00
C THR A 281 -6.28 -12.37 -10.46
N ASP A 282 -6.01 -12.94 -9.29
CA ASP A 282 -6.94 -13.90 -8.68
C ASP A 282 -8.25 -13.23 -8.24
N ALA A 283 -8.20 -12.01 -7.70
CA ALA A 283 -9.41 -11.25 -7.35
C ALA A 283 -10.29 -10.98 -8.59
N LEU A 284 -9.70 -10.58 -9.71
CA LEU A 284 -10.42 -10.40 -10.98
C LEU A 284 -10.97 -11.75 -11.49
N ARG A 285 -10.17 -12.82 -11.45
CA ARG A 285 -10.61 -14.16 -11.86
C ARG A 285 -11.83 -14.60 -11.05
N LEU A 286 -11.79 -14.47 -9.74
CA LEU A 286 -12.89 -14.81 -8.84
C LEU A 286 -14.14 -13.96 -9.13
N ALA A 287 -13.96 -12.65 -9.36
CA ALA A 287 -15.06 -11.76 -9.72
C ALA A 287 -15.72 -12.15 -11.05
N LEU A 288 -14.93 -12.55 -12.05
CA LEU A 288 -15.42 -13.01 -13.36
C LEU A 288 -16.06 -14.40 -13.33
N MET A 289 -15.58 -15.29 -12.44
CA MET A 289 -16.07 -16.66 -12.34
C MET A 289 -17.44 -16.77 -11.66
N GLY A 290 -17.94 -15.69 -11.06
CA GLY A 290 -19.33 -15.52 -10.62
C GLY A 290 -20.03 -16.82 -10.22
N ASP A 291 -19.68 -17.38 -9.07
CA ASP A 291 -20.34 -18.51 -8.41
C ASP A 291 -20.79 -19.69 -9.33
N LYS A 292 -19.97 -20.09 -10.32
CA LYS A 292 -20.19 -21.36 -11.05
C LYS A 292 -19.91 -22.62 -10.23
N GLY A 293 -19.67 -22.50 -8.92
CA GLY A 293 -19.35 -23.61 -8.02
C GLY A 293 -20.53 -24.20 -7.26
N SER A 294 -21.71 -23.56 -7.25
CA SER A 294 -22.88 -24.00 -6.46
C SER A 294 -23.97 -24.71 -7.29
N ALA A 295 -23.74 -24.98 -8.58
CA ALA A 295 -24.75 -25.58 -9.45
C ALA A 295 -24.71 -27.13 -9.52
N ASN A 296 -23.71 -27.79 -8.92
CA ASN A 296 -23.53 -29.24 -8.99
C ASN A 296 -23.34 -29.92 -7.60
N ALA A 297 -23.84 -29.32 -6.52
CA ALA A 297 -23.95 -30.05 -5.26
C ALA A 297 -25.15 -31.02 -5.36
N PRO A 298 -24.98 -32.33 -5.09
CA PRO A 298 -26.09 -33.27 -5.07
C PRO A 298 -27.13 -32.80 -4.05
N THR A 299 -28.38 -32.75 -4.48
CA THR A 299 -29.54 -32.51 -3.62
C THR A 299 -29.74 -33.72 -2.72
N ASP A 300 -29.07 -33.74 -1.56
CA ASP A 300 -29.48 -34.59 -0.46
C ASP A 300 -30.50 -33.84 0.40
N THR A 301 -31.73 -34.33 0.30
CA THR A 301 -32.84 -34.11 1.21
C THR A 301 -32.47 -34.58 2.62
N ASP A 302 -32.36 -33.69 3.61
CA ASP A 302 -33.20 -33.78 4.81
C ASP A 302 -33.02 -32.62 5.84
N CYS A 303 -34.16 -32.24 6.42
CA CYS A 303 -34.40 -31.61 7.72
C CYS A 303 -33.69 -30.31 8.19
N SER A 304 -34.50 -29.25 8.19
CA SER A 304 -34.74 -28.30 9.30
C SER A 304 -33.74 -27.17 9.59
N HIS A 305 -34.31 -25.95 9.55
CA HIS A 305 -33.84 -24.67 10.10
C HIS A 305 -32.58 -24.00 9.52
N SER A 306 -32.83 -22.78 9.00
CA SER A 306 -31.97 -21.58 8.93
C SER A 306 -31.27 -21.24 7.59
N HIS A 307 -31.76 -20.16 6.99
CA HIS A 307 -31.04 -19.12 6.24
C HIS A 307 -29.66 -19.46 5.63
N LEU A 308 -29.62 -20.26 4.57
CA LEU A 308 -28.47 -20.33 3.66
C LEU A 308 -28.88 -19.75 2.30
N ARG A 309 -28.92 -18.41 2.22
CA ARG A 309 -28.78 -17.74 0.92
C ARG A 309 -27.34 -17.94 0.43
N PRO A 310 -27.11 -18.09 -0.90
CA PRO A 310 -25.76 -18.24 -1.44
C PRO A 310 -24.93 -17.01 -1.04
N ARG A 311 -23.97 -17.23 -0.14
CA ARG A 311 -22.94 -16.22 0.15
C ARG A 311 -22.07 -16.19 -1.09
N PHE A 312 -22.24 -15.18 -1.93
CA PHE A 312 -21.12 -14.62 -2.67
C PHE A 312 -19.96 -14.59 -1.66
N SER A 313 -18.92 -15.39 -1.87
CA SER A 313 -17.68 -15.19 -1.13
C SER A 313 -17.09 -13.91 -1.71
N ARG A 314 -17.57 -12.80 -1.13
CA ARG A 314 -17.28 -11.40 -1.40
C ARG A 314 -15.79 -11.15 -1.13
N ARG A 315 -14.92 -11.64 -2.00
CA ARG A 315 -13.47 -11.52 -1.83
C ARG A 315 -12.99 -10.14 -2.28
N SER A 316 -13.03 -9.26 -1.29
CA SER A 316 -12.32 -8.01 -1.06
C SER A 316 -12.62 -6.79 -1.91
N SER A 317 -13.01 -5.69 -1.28
CA SER A 317 -13.00 -4.37 -1.90
C SER A 317 -11.75 -3.57 -1.55
N SER A 318 -10.93 -4.04 -0.59
CA SER A 318 -9.57 -3.54 -0.35
C SER A 318 -8.52 -4.53 -0.86
N ILE A 319 -8.03 -4.35 -2.09
CA ILE A 319 -6.92 -5.17 -2.60
C ILE A 319 -5.65 -4.92 -1.77
N ALA A 320 -5.36 -3.74 -1.24
CA ALA A 320 -4.19 -3.57 -0.38
C ALA A 320 -4.27 -4.47 0.87
N ALA A 321 -5.40 -4.47 1.58
CA ALA A 321 -5.58 -5.29 2.77
C ALA A 321 -5.88 -6.76 2.47
N SER A 322 -6.50 -7.08 1.34
CA SER A 322 -6.71 -8.46 0.89
C SER A 322 -5.50 -9.05 0.20
N THR A 323 -4.65 -8.27 -0.46
CA THR A 323 -3.32 -8.66 -0.92
C THR A 323 -2.42 -8.81 0.29
N MET A 324 -2.46 -7.92 1.29
CA MET A 324 -1.73 -8.11 2.55
C MET A 324 -2.25 -9.33 3.34
N ALA A 325 -3.56 -9.55 3.40
CA ALA A 325 -4.17 -10.73 4.00
C ALA A 325 -3.91 -11.99 3.17
N THR A 326 -3.83 -11.91 1.84
CA THR A 326 -3.55 -13.05 0.95
C THR A 326 -2.07 -13.40 0.96
N ILE A 327 -1.17 -12.40 0.92
CA ILE A 327 0.26 -12.53 1.23
C ILE A 327 0.39 -13.23 2.57
N PHE A 328 -0.33 -12.77 3.58
CA PHE A 328 -0.23 -13.33 4.92
C PHE A 328 -0.82 -14.74 5.03
N LEU A 329 -2.01 -15.01 4.48
CA LEU A 329 -2.62 -16.35 4.47
C LEU A 329 -1.79 -17.33 3.65
N GLN A 330 -1.21 -16.89 2.53
CA GLN A 330 -0.26 -17.68 1.76
C GLN A 330 1.02 -17.91 2.56
N LEU A 331 1.64 -16.89 3.16
CA LEU A 331 2.84 -17.02 4.01
C LEU A 331 2.60 -17.87 5.26
N ARG A 332 1.39 -17.85 5.84
CA ARG A 332 0.97 -18.69 6.97
C ARG A 332 0.75 -20.14 6.57
N SER A 333 0.30 -20.38 5.32
CA SER A 333 0.16 -21.72 4.72
C SER A 333 1.44 -22.23 4.06
N MET A 334 2.41 -21.34 3.82
CA MET A 334 3.71 -21.65 3.26
C MET A 334 4.65 -22.06 4.39
N ASP A 335 4.85 -23.37 4.54
CA ASP A 335 6.11 -23.87 5.09
C ASP A 335 7.26 -23.14 4.36
N LEU A 336 8.27 -22.63 5.07
CA LEU A 336 9.44 -21.96 4.49
C LEU A 336 10.07 -22.77 3.33
N GLY A 337 9.93 -24.10 3.36
CA GLY A 337 10.33 -25.01 2.28
C GLY A 337 9.56 -24.84 0.96
N SER A 338 8.36 -24.27 0.98
CA SER A 338 7.51 -24.01 -0.20
C SER A 338 7.86 -22.67 -0.88
N THR A 339 8.19 -21.62 -0.12
CA THR A 339 8.72 -20.36 -0.66
C THR A 339 10.09 -20.57 -1.29
N ALA A 340 10.95 -21.36 -0.64
CA ALA A 340 12.22 -21.80 -1.23
C ALA A 340 12.00 -22.61 -2.52
N ARG A 341 11.00 -23.52 -2.55
CA ARG A 341 10.65 -24.26 -3.77
C ARG A 341 10.10 -23.36 -4.87
N THR A 342 9.24 -22.39 -4.58
CA THR A 342 8.70 -21.46 -5.59
C THR A 342 9.78 -20.53 -6.12
N ALA A 343 10.69 -20.06 -5.27
CA ALA A 343 11.88 -19.30 -5.69
C ALA A 343 12.83 -20.16 -6.56
N VAL A 344 13.04 -21.42 -6.19
CA VAL A 344 13.83 -22.38 -6.98
C VAL A 344 13.15 -22.72 -8.30
N LEU A 345 11.83 -22.87 -8.34
CA LEU A 345 11.05 -23.13 -9.55
C LEU A 345 11.04 -21.91 -10.48
N ALA A 346 10.90 -20.70 -9.94
CA ALA A 346 11.04 -19.46 -10.68
C ALA A 346 12.45 -19.30 -11.26
N HIS A 347 13.49 -19.60 -10.48
CA HIS A 347 14.87 -19.59 -10.93
C HIS A 347 15.13 -20.64 -12.04
N LYS A 348 14.60 -21.87 -11.88
CA LYS A 348 14.69 -22.94 -12.90
C LYS A 348 13.93 -22.58 -14.18
N TRP A 349 12.79 -21.90 -14.07
CA TRP A 349 12.02 -21.43 -15.21
C TRP A 349 12.77 -20.32 -15.98
N VAL A 350 13.32 -19.32 -15.27
CA VAL A 350 14.17 -18.27 -15.86
C VAL A 350 15.40 -18.86 -16.55
N ALA A 351 16.04 -19.88 -15.95
CA ALA A 351 17.15 -20.60 -16.58
C ALA A 351 16.72 -21.32 -17.87
N LYS A 352 15.55 -21.98 -17.87
CA LYS A 352 14.99 -22.63 -19.07
C LYS A 352 14.65 -21.64 -20.20
N VAL A 353 14.17 -20.45 -19.85
CA VAL A 353 13.87 -19.39 -20.83
C VAL A 353 15.15 -18.83 -21.44
N LYS A 354 16.21 -18.62 -20.64
CA LYS A 354 17.53 -18.19 -21.16
C LYS A 354 18.18 -19.24 -22.09
N VAL A 355 18.03 -20.53 -21.80
CA VAL A 355 18.53 -21.62 -22.67
C VAL A 355 17.77 -21.67 -24.01
N LYS A 356 16.48 -21.29 -24.04
CA LYS A 356 15.73 -21.19 -25.31
C LYS A 356 16.02 -19.92 -26.12
N GLN A 357 16.55 -18.87 -25.50
CA GLN A 357 16.88 -17.60 -26.16
C GLN A 357 18.30 -17.54 -26.73
N ASN A 358 19.15 -18.54 -26.42
CA ASN A 358 20.42 -18.77 -27.10
C ASN A 358 20.38 -20.11 -27.86
N PRO A 359 19.72 -20.20 -29.02
CA PRO A 359 20.14 -21.20 -29.98
C PRO A 359 21.53 -20.78 -30.47
N VAL A 360 22.50 -21.62 -30.13
CA VAL A 360 23.85 -21.68 -30.68
C VAL A 360 23.84 -21.25 -32.16
N LYS A 361 24.38 -20.06 -32.45
CA LYS A 361 25.01 -19.76 -33.74
C LYS A 361 26.46 -20.20 -33.58
N GLU A 362 26.72 -21.47 -33.84
CA GLU A 362 28.05 -21.95 -34.18
C GLU A 362 27.92 -22.88 -35.38
N ALA A 363 28.79 -22.60 -36.37
CA ALA A 363 28.88 -23.09 -37.75
C ALA A 363 27.86 -22.49 -38.75
#